data_AF-A0A3C1B4F7-F1
#
_entry.id   AF-A0A3C1B4F7-F1
#
_cell.length_a   1.000
_cell.length_b   1.000
_cell.length_c   1.000
_cell.angle_alpha   90.00
_cell.angle_beta   90.00
_cell.angle_gamma   90.00
#
_symmetry.space_group_name_H-M   'P 1'
#
loop_
_entity.id
_entity.type
_entity.pdbx_description
1 polymer ?
#
loop_
_entity_poly.entity_id
_entity_poly.type
_entity_poly.pdbx_seq_one_letter_code
_entity_poly.pdbx_strand_id
1 'polypeptide(L)'
;CTRGGEGVSVIANDVRVDVPVDEITPVDATGAGDQFAAGFLYGLVTKQPIEICCKMGCIAAGEVIRHIGARPETSVRGLFKAAALL
;
A
#
# COMPACT_ATOMS: atom_id res chain seq x y z
N CYS A 1 6.50 8.53 -1.26
CA CYS A 1 6.60 8.95 0.16
C CYS A 1 5.28 8.61 0.85
N THR A 2 5.30 7.67 1.80
CA THR A 2 4.16 7.36 2.66
C THR A 2 4.10 8.38 3.80
N ARG A 3 2.91 8.87 4.15
CA ARG A 3 2.70 9.93 5.15
C ARG A 3 1.74 9.49 6.26
N GLY A 4 1.74 8.21 6.61
CA GLY A 4 0.78 7.64 7.56
C GLY A 4 -0.67 7.87 7.09
N GLY A 5 -1.53 8.36 7.97
CA GLY A 5 -2.93 8.67 7.66
C GLY A 5 -3.13 9.80 6.65
N GLU A 6 -2.11 10.62 6.37
CA GLU A 6 -2.18 11.71 5.39
C GLU A 6 -2.03 11.22 3.93
N GLY A 7 -1.92 9.91 3.72
CA GLY A 7 -1.85 9.30 2.39
C GLY A 7 -0.44 9.17 1.83
N VAL A 8 -0.35 9.18 0.50
CA VAL A 8 0.89 8.88 -0.24
C VAL A 8 1.15 9.94 -1.30
N SER A 9 2.37 10.49 -1.33
CA SER A 9 2.88 11.21 -2.49
C SER A 9 3.72 10.29 -3.37
N VAL A 10 3.47 10.34 -4.67
CA VAL A 10 4.38 9.82 -5.69
C VAL A 10 4.89 10.99 -6.53
N ILE A 11 6.19 11.01 -6.81
CA ILE A 11 6.81 11.99 -7.71
C ILE A 11 7.47 11.20 -8.84
N ALA A 12 7.12 11.52 -10.07
CA ALA A 12 7.70 10.95 -11.28
C ALA A 12 7.75 12.01 -12.39
N ASN A 13 8.90 12.19 -13.02
CA ASN A 13 9.09 13.16 -14.12
C ASN A 13 8.56 14.56 -13.78
N ASP A 14 8.93 15.09 -12.62
CA ASP A 14 8.47 16.39 -12.09
C ASP A 14 6.95 16.50 -11.84
N VAL A 15 6.19 15.42 -12.00
CA VAL A 15 4.77 15.33 -11.66
C VAL A 15 4.61 14.72 -10.29
N ARG A 16 3.86 15.40 -9.42
CA ARG A 16 3.45 14.89 -8.11
C ARG A 16 1.99 14.42 -8.16
N VAL A 17 1.75 13.20 -7.68
CA VAL A 17 0.42 12.63 -7.46
C VAL A 17 0.26 12.35 -5.98
N ASP A 18 -0.83 12.86 -5.39
CA ASP A 18 -1.19 12.59 -4.01
C ASP A 18 -2.42 11.66 -3.98
N VAL A 19 -2.29 10.52 -3.30
CA VAL A 19 -3.34 9.50 -3.20
C VAL A 19 -3.80 9.42 -1.74
N PRO A 20 -5.09 9.61 -1.45
CA PRO A 20 -5.62 9.45 -0.10
C PRO A 20 -5.61 7.98 0.31
N VAL A 21 -5.61 7.74 1.62
CA VAL A 21 -5.70 6.41 2.22
C VAL A 21 -6.83 6.37 3.23
N ASP A 22 -7.34 5.17 3.48
CA ASP A 22 -8.20 4.95 4.62
C ASP A 22 -7.37 4.99 5.89
N GLU A 23 -7.80 5.79 6.87
CA GLU A 23 -7.12 5.90 8.15
C GLU A 23 -7.37 4.63 8.97
N ILE A 24 -6.28 4.07 9.49
CA ILE A 24 -6.30 2.84 10.30
C ILE A 24 -5.49 3.13 11.56
N THR A 25 -6.10 2.92 12.73
CA THR A 25 -5.35 2.90 13.99
C THR A 25 -4.49 1.64 14.02
N PRO A 26 -3.16 1.74 13.97
CA PRO A 26 -2.28 0.58 13.91
C PRO A 26 -2.23 -0.15 15.26
N VAL A 27 -2.22 -1.47 15.22
CA VAL A 27 -1.86 -2.34 16.36
C VAL A 27 -0.34 -2.38 16.51
N ASP A 28 0.37 -2.50 15.40
CA ASP A 28 1.83 -2.45 15.28
C ASP A 28 2.17 -1.76 13.96
N ALA A 29 3.10 -0.81 13.94
CA ALA A 29 3.50 -0.13 12.70
C ALA A 29 4.66 -0.85 11.98
N THR A 30 5.19 -1.92 12.56
CA THR A 30 6.34 -2.66 12.03
C THR A 30 6.01 -3.24 10.66
N GLY A 31 6.87 -2.98 9.67
CA GLY A 31 6.72 -3.53 8.31
C GLY A 31 5.74 -2.76 7.40
N ALA A 32 5.08 -1.69 7.87
CA ALA A 32 4.13 -0.92 7.05
C ALA A 32 4.77 -0.37 5.76
N GLY A 33 5.97 0.22 5.87
CA GLY A 33 6.71 0.73 4.72
C GLY A 33 7.17 -0.37 3.76
N ASP A 34 7.61 -1.51 4.30
CA ASP A 34 8.05 -2.66 3.52
C ASP A 34 6.90 -3.26 2.71
N GLN A 35 5.74 -3.43 3.34
CA GLN A 35 4.54 -3.93 2.68
C GLN A 35 3.98 -2.91 1.68
N PHE A 36 4.03 -1.61 1.99
CA PHE A 36 3.71 -0.58 1.01
C PHE A 36 4.58 -0.71 -0.24
N ALA A 37 5.90 -0.80 -0.06
CA ALA A 37 6.83 -0.96 -1.16
C ALA A 37 6.57 -2.25 -1.95
N ALA A 38 6.30 -3.37 -1.27
CA ALA A 38 5.99 -4.65 -1.92
C ALA A 38 4.73 -4.55 -2.81
N GLY A 39 3.63 -4.00 -2.29
CA GLY A 39 2.40 -3.81 -3.07
C GLY A 39 2.56 -2.81 -4.22
N PHE A 40 3.27 -1.70 -3.98
CA PHE A 40 3.52 -0.69 -5.00
C PHE A 40 4.39 -1.23 -6.14
N LEU A 41 5.48 -1.92 -5.82
CA LEU A 41 6.37 -2.57 -6.80
C LEU A 41 5.65 -3.66 -7.57
N TYR A 42 4.77 -4.43 -6.92
CA TYR A 42 3.92 -5.40 -7.59
C TYR A 42 3.03 -4.73 -8.67
N GLY A 43 2.40 -3.61 -8.34
CA GLY A 43 1.65 -2.81 -9.31
C GLY A 43 2.51 -2.33 -10.48
N LEU A 44 3.72 -1.83 -10.20
CA LEU A 44 4.64 -1.35 -11.23
C LEU A 44 5.08 -2.46 -12.19
N VAL A 45 5.53 -3.62 -11.68
CA VAL A 45 5.98 -4.72 -12.53
C VAL A 45 4.84 -5.38 -13.31
N THR A 46 3.60 -5.24 -12.83
CA THR A 46 2.38 -5.67 -13.54
C THR A 46 1.79 -4.57 -14.42
N LYS A 47 2.51 -3.44 -14.62
CA LYS A 47 2.15 -2.32 -15.50
C LYS A 47 0.83 -1.63 -15.14
N GLN A 48 0.52 -1.54 -13.85
CA GLN A 48 -0.67 -0.84 -13.37
C GLN A 48 -0.49 0.70 -13.41
N PRO A 49 -1.58 1.47 -13.52
CA PRO A 49 -1.56 2.92 -13.30
C PRO A 49 -1.01 3.29 -11.92
N ILE A 50 -0.41 4.47 -11.78
CA ILE A 50 0.30 4.85 -10.54
C ILE A 50 -0.64 4.91 -9.33
N GLU A 51 -1.89 5.30 -9.53
CA GLU A 51 -2.93 5.31 -8.49
C GLU A 51 -3.26 3.89 -8.02
N ILE A 52 -3.25 2.91 -8.93
CA ILE A 52 -3.47 1.50 -8.61
C ILE A 52 -2.24 0.95 -7.86
N CYS A 53 -1.02 1.30 -8.27
CA CYS A 53 0.19 0.95 -7.53
C CYS A 53 0.14 1.48 -6.09
N CYS A 54 -0.27 2.73 -5.89
CA CYS A 54 -0.48 3.30 -4.56
C CYS A 54 -1.52 2.52 -3.76
N LYS A 55 -2.69 2.23 -4.35
CA LYS A 55 -3.74 1.45 -3.68
C LYS A 55 -3.26 0.05 -3.27
N MET A 56 -2.53 -0.65 -4.15
CA MET A 56 -1.93 -1.96 -3.83
C MET A 56 -0.96 -1.86 -2.65
N GLY A 57 -0.08 -0.84 -2.64
CA GLY A 57 0.81 -0.58 -1.51
C GLY A 57 0.04 -0.31 -0.22
N CYS A 58 -0.99 0.54 -0.27
CA CYS A 58 -1.79 0.89 0.90
C CYS A 58 -2.58 -0.30 1.45
N ILE A 59 -3.10 -1.20 0.61
CA ILE A 59 -3.76 -2.43 1.07
C ILE A 59 -2.78 -3.35 1.78
N ALA A 60 -1.59 -3.55 1.22
CA ALA A 60 -0.56 -4.40 1.83
C ALA A 60 -0.07 -3.83 3.17
N ALA A 61 0.19 -2.52 3.22
CA ALA A 61 0.55 -1.83 4.46
C ALA A 61 -0.58 -1.84 5.49
N GLY A 62 -1.82 -1.59 5.05
CA GLY A 62 -2.99 -1.56 5.89
C GLY A 62 -3.35 -2.92 6.48
N GLU A 63 -2.90 -4.01 5.88
CA GLU A 63 -3.06 -5.35 6.44
C GLU A 63 -2.06 -5.63 7.55
N VAL A 64 -0.76 -5.40 7.31
CA VAL A 64 0.29 -5.75 8.29
C VAL A 64 0.18 -4.93 9.58
N ILE A 65 -0.35 -3.71 9.50
CA ILE A 65 -0.49 -2.85 10.69
C ILE A 65 -1.63 -3.25 11.64
N ARG A 66 -2.46 -4.23 11.27
CA ARG A 66 -3.64 -4.67 12.05
C ARG A 66 -3.34 -5.79 13.04
N HIS A 67 -2.13 -6.30 13.05
CA HIS A 67 -1.69 -7.37 13.94
C HIS A 67 -0.22 -7.12 14.33
N ILE A 68 0.32 -7.92 15.26
CA ILE A 68 1.71 -7.81 15.67
C ILE A 68 2.60 -8.51 14.62
N GLY A 69 3.74 -7.90 14.27
CA GLY A 69 4.76 -8.49 13.40
C GLY A 69 4.78 -7.94 11.97
N ALA A 70 5.93 -8.12 11.30
CA ALA A 70 6.26 -7.41 10.05
C ALA A 70 5.79 -8.10 8.75
N ARG A 71 5.03 -9.20 8.84
CA ARG A 71 4.63 -10.01 7.68
C ARG A 71 3.12 -10.25 7.68
N PRO A 72 2.45 -10.15 6.52
CA PRO A 72 1.04 -10.44 6.38
C PRO A 72 0.62 -11.80 6.95
N GLU A 73 -0.47 -11.81 7.70
CA GLU A 73 -1.14 -13.04 8.15
C GLU A 73 -2.16 -13.53 7.10
N THR A 74 -2.55 -12.67 6.17
CA THR A 74 -3.53 -12.97 5.12
C THR A 74 -2.94 -12.87 3.71
N SER A 75 -3.65 -13.45 2.74
CA SER A 75 -3.20 -13.39 1.34
C SER A 75 -3.36 -11.98 0.77
N VAL A 76 -2.26 -11.24 0.64
CA VAL A 76 -2.23 -9.92 0.00
C VAL A 76 -2.82 -9.96 -1.40
N ARG A 77 -2.55 -11.01 -2.18
CA ARG A 77 -3.16 -11.19 -3.51
C ARG A 77 -4.68 -11.37 -3.44
N GLY A 78 -5.18 -12.05 -2.40
CA GLY A 78 -6.61 -12.17 -2.13
C GLY A 78 -7.25 -10.81 -1.84
N LEU A 79 -6.58 -9.96 -1.07
CA LEU A 79 -7.03 -8.59 -0.78
C LEU A 79 -7.10 -7.73 -2.05
N PHE A 80 -6.10 -7.84 -2.94
CA PHE A 80 -6.12 -7.12 -4.22
C PHE A 80 -7.31 -7.53 -5.10
N LYS A 81 -7.65 -8.83 -5.15
CA LYS A 81 -8.85 -9.29 -5.86
C LYS A 81 -10.13 -8.75 -5.23
N ALA A 82 -10.23 -8.78 -3.90
CA ALA A 82 -11.39 -8.25 -3.18
C ALA A 82 -11.59 -6.74 -3.43
N ALA A 83 -10.49 -6.00 -3.64
CA ALA A 83 -10.48 -4.58 -3.97
C ALA A 83 -10.56 -4.29 -5.48
N ALA A 84 -10.81 -5.29 -6.33
CA ALA A 84 -10.86 -5.18 -7.80
C ALA A 84 -9.60 -4.54 -8.43
N LEU A 85 -8.43 -4.85 -7.87
CA LEU A 85 -7.12 -4.41 -8.38
C LEU A 85 -6.42 -5.49 -9.22
N LEU A 86 -7.05 -6.66 -9.41
CA LEU A 86 -6.54 -7.82 -10.12
C LEU A 86 -7.61 -8.49 -10.98
#